data_AF-A0AAW7TE57-F1
#
_entry.id   AF-A0AAW7TE57-F1
#
_cell.length_a   1.000
_cell.length_b   1.000
_cell.length_c   1.000
_cell.angle_alpha   90.00
_cell.angle_beta   90.00
_cell.angle_gamma   90.00
#
_symmetry.space_group_name_H-M   'P 1'
#
loop_
_entity.id
_entity.type
_entity.pdbx_description
1 polymer ?
#
loop_
_entity_poly.entity_id
_entity_poly.type
_entity_poly.pdbx_seq_one_letter_code
_entity_poly.pdbx_strand_id
1 'polypeptide(L)'
;MYKAFSNLLKYIDKLPHTKKEQVYQWGKRYVDPTSSVGGRLINEMRETRFKDGFECPHCTSEHIVRFGKYKGRQRYKCKACCKTFSDMTNTVLYRTRKGNEWIAFVECMLKGYSLRKSAEIVGVTWVTLFYWRHKLLNALKKMDFDQFEGIVEADETYFLYSEKGKRGITGRKPRKRGGKSKYRGISKEQVCVLVARDRMKSTVAKVTCIGRVVKSKVDKVIVSKLHSNNILVTDAWRAYKTYAKEKGLEHYRIKSDNGTHIIKGIYHIQNVNGFHSRMKKWIDRFKGVASKYLDNYLAWFLFVDKRGHETTMQNIKDMLVSSFSFEMYDTYKSIRLSKFSI
;
A
#
# COMPACT_ATOMS: atom_id res chain seq x y z
N MET A 1 -4.64 -31.96 29.40
CA MET A 1 -3.94 -31.82 28.09
C MET A 1 -3.12 -33.08 27.74
N TYR A 2 -2.34 -33.65 28.67
CA TYR A 2 -1.53 -34.86 28.45
C TYR A 2 -2.33 -36.10 27.99
N LYS A 3 -3.48 -36.38 28.63
CA LYS A 3 -4.31 -37.57 28.34
C LYS A 3 -4.90 -37.55 26.91
N ALA A 4 -5.28 -36.38 26.41
CA ALA A 4 -5.79 -36.20 25.05
C ALA A 4 -4.69 -36.39 23.99
N PHE A 5 -3.48 -35.88 24.26
CA PHE A 5 -2.33 -36.04 23.37
C PHE A 5 -1.84 -37.50 23.34
N SER A 6 -1.76 -38.17 24.49
CA SER A 6 -1.42 -39.60 24.55
C SER A 6 -2.45 -40.47 23.82
N ASN A 7 -3.74 -40.13 23.91
CA ASN A 7 -4.78 -40.83 23.14
C ASN A 7 -4.64 -40.61 21.64
N LEU A 8 -4.33 -39.37 21.21
CA LEU A 8 -4.06 -39.06 19.80
C LEU A 8 -2.88 -39.88 19.25
N LEU A 9 -1.78 -39.99 20.00
CA LEU A 9 -0.61 -40.79 19.60
C LEU A 9 -0.97 -42.27 19.43
N LYS A 10 -1.77 -42.84 20.33
CA LYS A 10 -2.28 -44.22 20.22
C LYS A 10 -3.15 -44.44 18.97
N TYR A 11 -3.91 -43.43 18.56
CA TYR A 11 -4.71 -43.49 17.32
C TYR A 11 -3.84 -43.39 16.08
N ILE A 12 -2.85 -42.49 16.07
CA ILE A 12 -1.91 -42.33 14.95
C ILE A 12 -1.12 -43.62 14.75
N ASP A 13 -0.74 -44.32 15.83
CA ASP A 13 0.07 -45.53 15.74
C ASP A 13 -0.67 -46.73 15.11
N LYS A 14 -2.01 -46.71 15.12
CA LYS A 14 -2.85 -47.72 14.46
C LYS A 14 -3.10 -47.45 12.97
N LEU A 15 -2.64 -46.32 12.43
CA LEU A 15 -2.86 -45.97 11.03
C LEU A 15 -1.91 -46.76 10.08
N PRO A 16 -2.34 -47.06 8.84
CA PRO A 16 -1.42 -47.54 7.80
C PRO A 16 -0.28 -46.56 7.54
N HIS A 17 0.89 -47.05 7.09
CA HIS A 17 2.09 -46.24 6.86
C HIS A 17 1.84 -44.98 6.01
N THR A 18 1.05 -45.11 4.93
CA THR A 18 0.68 -43.98 4.05
C THR A 18 -0.13 -42.90 4.79
N LYS A 19 -1.04 -43.29 5.71
CA LYS A 19 -1.80 -42.34 6.53
C LYS A 19 -0.99 -41.76 7.68
N LYS A 20 -0.06 -42.54 8.27
CA LYS A 20 0.93 -42.02 9.23
C LYS A 20 1.79 -40.92 8.58
N GLU A 21 2.26 -41.16 7.36
CA GLU A 21 3.03 -40.18 6.59
C GLU A 21 2.20 -38.92 6.27
N GLN A 22 0.93 -39.06 5.88
CA GLN A 22 0.04 -37.92 5.68
C GLN A 22 -0.17 -37.08 6.96
N VAL A 23 -0.37 -37.73 8.11
CA VAL A 23 -0.51 -37.06 9.41
C VAL A 23 0.81 -36.41 9.83
N TYR A 24 1.95 -37.05 9.58
CA TYR A 24 3.28 -36.48 9.80
C TYR A 24 3.52 -35.24 8.94
N GLN A 25 3.24 -35.30 7.63
CA GLN A 25 3.35 -34.16 6.73
C GLN A 25 2.38 -33.03 7.11
N TRP A 26 1.16 -33.37 7.55
CA TRP A 26 0.20 -32.40 8.08
C TRP A 26 0.73 -31.74 9.36
N GLY A 27 1.18 -32.52 10.34
CA GLY A 27 1.77 -32.03 11.59
C GLY A 27 3.03 -31.19 11.35
N LYS A 28 3.92 -31.63 10.46
CA LYS A 28 5.14 -30.91 10.06
C LYS A 28 4.82 -29.53 9.49
N ARG A 29 3.74 -29.35 8.72
CA ARG A 29 3.28 -28.02 8.25
C ARG A 29 2.92 -27.07 9.39
N TYR A 30 2.54 -27.57 10.57
CA TYR A 30 2.18 -26.74 11.73
C TYR A 30 3.30 -26.65 12.78
N VAL A 31 4.20 -27.64 12.83
CA VAL A 31 5.24 -27.76 13.88
C VAL A 31 6.62 -27.32 13.40
N ASP A 32 6.98 -27.55 12.13
CA ASP A 32 8.23 -27.04 11.56
C ASP A 32 7.97 -25.62 11.00
N PRO A 33 8.64 -24.59 11.58
CA PRO A 33 8.43 -23.21 11.20
C PRO A 33 8.58 -23.00 9.70
N THR A 34 9.50 -23.72 9.04
CA THR A 34 9.84 -23.54 7.61
C THR A 34 8.81 -24.12 6.64
N SER A 35 8.09 -25.18 7.02
CA SER A 35 7.03 -25.79 6.18
C SER A 35 5.65 -25.13 6.32
N SER A 36 5.44 -24.36 7.39
CA SER A 36 4.23 -23.55 7.55
C SER A 36 4.11 -22.47 6.45
N VAL A 37 2.89 -22.04 6.14
CA VAL A 37 2.66 -20.92 5.20
C VAL A 37 3.41 -19.67 5.65
N GLY A 38 3.45 -19.43 6.97
CA GLY A 38 4.21 -18.32 7.56
C GLY A 38 5.72 -18.44 7.38
N GLY A 39 6.30 -19.64 7.50
CA GLY A 39 7.73 -19.86 7.28
C GLY A 39 8.17 -19.72 5.84
N ARG A 40 7.39 -20.30 4.91
CA ARG A 40 7.62 -20.11 3.47
C ARG A 40 7.58 -18.64 3.10
N LEU A 41 6.59 -17.90 3.62
CA LEU A 41 6.50 -16.46 3.42
C LEU A 41 7.71 -15.70 4.01
N ILE A 42 8.21 -16.07 5.19
CA ILE A 42 9.40 -15.45 5.79
C ILE A 42 10.66 -15.69 4.94
N ASN A 43 10.80 -16.88 4.35
CA ASN A 43 11.90 -17.17 3.42
C ASN A 43 11.77 -16.36 2.12
N GLU A 44 10.58 -16.35 1.50
CA GLU A 44 10.28 -15.53 0.31
C GLU A 44 10.59 -14.03 0.57
N MET A 45 10.20 -13.53 1.75
CA MET A 45 10.49 -12.17 2.21
C MET A 45 11.99 -11.90 2.35
N ARG A 46 12.75 -12.88 2.85
CA ARG A 46 14.20 -12.77 3.03
C ARG A 46 14.90 -12.73 1.66
N GLU A 47 14.55 -13.65 0.77
CA GLU A 47 15.06 -13.68 -0.61
C GLU A 47 14.77 -12.37 -1.35
N THR A 48 13.53 -11.88 -1.24
CA THR A 48 13.14 -10.61 -1.87
C THR A 48 13.93 -9.42 -1.31
N ARG A 49 14.18 -9.39 0.00
CA ARG A 49 14.90 -8.28 0.65
C ARG A 49 16.38 -8.25 0.28
N PHE A 50 17.02 -9.41 0.17
CA PHE A 50 18.45 -9.55 -0.08
C PHE A 50 18.75 -10.01 -1.51
N LYS A 51 17.84 -9.71 -2.46
CA LYS A 51 17.97 -10.11 -3.87
C LYS A 51 19.24 -9.56 -4.53
N ASP A 52 19.71 -8.40 -4.09
CA ASP A 52 20.88 -7.71 -4.65
C ASP A 52 22.16 -7.97 -3.82
N GLY A 53 22.07 -8.76 -2.74
CA GLY A 53 23.19 -9.02 -1.83
C GLY A 53 22.79 -9.02 -0.36
N PHE A 54 23.59 -9.68 0.48
CA PHE A 54 23.38 -9.73 1.93
C PHE A 54 24.13 -8.60 2.64
N GLU A 55 23.55 -7.40 2.62
CA GLU A 55 24.17 -6.18 3.14
C GLU A 55 23.60 -5.71 4.49
N CYS A 56 24.39 -4.91 5.21
CA CYS A 56 23.96 -4.32 6.47
C CYS A 56 22.92 -3.21 6.24
N PRO A 57 21.71 -3.30 6.84
CA PRO A 57 20.63 -2.31 6.66
C PRO A 57 20.88 -0.97 7.38
N HIS A 58 22.10 -0.72 7.82
CA HIS A 58 22.51 0.50 8.52
C HIS A 58 23.67 1.22 7.84
N CYS A 59 24.48 0.51 7.05
CA CYS A 59 25.70 1.06 6.45
C CYS A 59 26.10 0.37 5.14
N THR A 60 25.23 -0.47 4.57
CA THR A 60 25.40 -1.24 3.31
C THR A 60 26.63 -2.16 3.22
N SER A 61 27.47 -2.22 4.25
CA SER A 61 28.60 -3.14 4.31
C SER A 61 28.17 -4.61 4.27
N GLU A 62 28.89 -5.41 3.48
CA GLU A 62 28.75 -6.87 3.37
C GLU A 62 29.44 -7.64 4.50
N HIS A 63 30.24 -6.96 5.34
CA HIS A 63 30.99 -7.60 6.44
C HIS A 63 30.06 -7.96 7.61
N ILE A 64 29.31 -9.05 7.46
CA ILE A 64 28.24 -9.44 8.37
C ILE A 64 28.49 -10.85 8.91
N VAL A 65 28.40 -10.99 10.23
CA VAL A 65 28.52 -12.28 10.92
C VAL A 65 27.24 -12.66 11.65
N ARG A 66 27.01 -13.97 11.84
CA ARG A 66 25.94 -14.46 12.72
C ARG A 66 26.22 -14.05 14.17
N PHE A 67 25.18 -13.63 14.89
CA PHE A 67 25.27 -13.11 16.25
C PHE A 67 24.17 -13.71 17.15
N GLY A 68 24.15 -15.04 17.23
CA GLY A 68 23.17 -15.80 18.01
C GLY A 68 21.74 -15.74 17.45
N LYS A 69 20.79 -16.21 18.25
CA LYS A 69 19.36 -16.22 17.91
C LYS A 69 18.54 -15.56 19.02
N TYR A 70 17.41 -14.94 18.66
CA TYR A 70 16.43 -14.43 19.63
C TYR A 70 15.04 -14.93 19.25
N LYS A 71 14.37 -15.65 20.16
CA LYS A 71 13.06 -16.27 19.91
C LYS A 71 13.02 -17.07 18.60
N GLY A 72 14.06 -17.87 18.37
CA GLY A 72 14.22 -18.69 17.16
C GLY A 72 14.70 -17.95 15.91
N ARG A 73 14.75 -16.61 15.91
CA ARG A 73 15.16 -15.81 14.75
C ARG A 73 16.65 -15.52 14.77
N GLN A 74 17.31 -15.65 13.62
CA GLN A 74 18.72 -15.33 13.46
C GLN A 74 18.96 -13.83 13.66
N ARG A 75 20.02 -13.51 14.42
CA ARG A 75 20.56 -12.15 14.53
C ARG A 75 21.90 -12.08 13.81
N TYR A 76 22.20 -10.91 13.28
CA TYR A 76 23.45 -10.62 12.59
C TYR A 76 24.12 -9.41 13.23
N LYS A 77 25.44 -9.33 13.14
CA LYS A 77 26.24 -8.17 13.53
C LYS A 77 27.10 -7.74 12.35
N CYS A 78 26.97 -6.47 11.98
CA CYS A 78 27.87 -5.87 11.00
C CYS A 78 29.21 -5.53 11.68
N LYS A 79 30.32 -5.89 11.05
CA LYS A 79 31.67 -5.60 11.55
C LYS A 79 32.14 -4.18 11.22
N ALA A 80 31.58 -3.54 10.19
CA ALA A 80 31.90 -2.16 9.84
C ALA A 80 31.25 -1.15 10.81
N CYS A 81 29.92 -1.19 10.99
CA CYS A 81 29.21 -0.24 11.86
C CYS A 81 28.90 -0.77 13.28
N CYS A 82 29.31 -1.99 13.59
CA CYS A 82 29.09 -2.66 14.89
C CYS A 82 27.62 -2.88 15.32
N LYS A 83 26.63 -2.47 14.51
CA LYS A 83 25.20 -2.63 14.82
C LYS A 83 24.71 -4.06 14.56
N THR A 84 23.69 -4.47 15.32
CA THR A 84 23.01 -5.76 15.13
C THR A 84 21.69 -5.61 14.41
N PHE A 85 21.34 -6.57 13.56
CA PHE A 85 20.05 -6.60 12.85
C PHE A 85 19.52 -8.04 12.71
N SER A 86 18.31 -8.19 12.20
CA SER A 86 17.72 -9.48 11.79
C SER A 86 17.05 -9.33 10.43
N ASP A 87 16.53 -10.42 9.85
CA ASP A 87 15.81 -10.38 8.57
C ASP A 87 14.58 -9.45 8.60
N MET A 88 14.10 -9.10 9.80
CA MET A 88 12.96 -8.21 10.04
C MET A 88 13.37 -6.76 10.33
N THR A 89 14.66 -6.43 10.39
CA THR A 89 15.10 -5.05 10.63
C THR A 89 14.68 -4.17 9.47
N ASN A 90 14.13 -2.99 9.77
CA ASN A 90 13.60 -2.05 8.77
C ASN A 90 12.56 -2.68 7.81
N THR A 91 11.81 -3.73 8.18
CA THR A 91 10.66 -4.23 7.39
C THR A 91 9.34 -3.79 8.00
N VAL A 92 8.21 -4.05 7.32
CA VAL A 92 6.87 -3.82 7.88
C VAL A 92 6.63 -4.62 9.17
N LEU A 93 7.30 -5.76 9.35
CA LEU A 93 7.23 -6.59 10.56
C LEU A 93 8.22 -6.14 11.66
N TYR A 94 9.04 -5.12 11.40
CA TYR A 94 10.02 -4.65 12.38
C TYR A 94 9.34 -4.22 13.68
N ARG A 95 9.87 -4.73 14.81
CA ARG A 95 9.35 -4.51 16.18
C ARG A 95 7.89 -4.94 16.38
N THR A 96 7.40 -5.86 15.56
CA THR A 96 6.08 -6.46 15.75
C THR A 96 6.18 -7.75 16.56
N ARG A 97 5.43 -7.82 17.67
CA ARG A 97 5.44 -8.99 18.57
C ARG A 97 4.69 -10.20 18.01
N LYS A 98 3.59 -9.97 17.28
CA LYS A 98 2.70 -11.00 16.72
C LYS A 98 2.87 -11.10 15.20
N GLY A 99 4.04 -11.53 14.74
CA GLY A 99 4.37 -11.59 13.30
C GLY A 99 3.49 -12.56 12.50
N ASN A 100 3.10 -13.68 13.10
CA ASN A 100 2.33 -14.74 12.43
C ASN A 100 0.91 -14.28 12.04
N GLU A 101 0.38 -13.26 12.73
CA GLU A 101 -0.97 -12.75 12.54
C GLU A 101 -1.12 -11.80 11.35
N TRP A 102 -0.02 -11.48 10.65
CA TRP A 102 -0.05 -10.54 9.53
C TRP A 102 -0.77 -11.09 8.30
N ILE A 103 -0.72 -12.41 8.07
CA ILE A 103 -1.46 -13.05 6.98
C ILE A 103 -2.96 -12.84 7.18
N ALA A 104 -3.48 -13.18 8.36
CA ALA A 104 -4.88 -12.98 8.72
C ALA A 104 -5.29 -11.50 8.68
N PHE A 105 -4.40 -10.60 9.11
CA PHE A 105 -4.68 -9.17 9.05
C PHE A 105 -4.73 -8.63 7.62
N VAL A 106 -3.80 -9.04 6.75
CA VAL A 106 -3.80 -8.64 5.34
C VAL A 106 -5.02 -9.21 4.61
N GLU A 107 -5.42 -10.44 4.91
CA GLU A 107 -6.68 -10.99 4.43
C GLU A 107 -7.88 -10.12 4.83
N CYS A 108 -7.96 -9.70 6.09
CA CYS A 108 -8.99 -8.77 6.56
C CYS A 108 -8.95 -7.42 5.82
N MET A 109 -7.75 -6.93 5.50
CA MET A 109 -7.58 -5.72 4.68
C MET A 109 -8.14 -5.92 3.27
N LEU A 110 -7.75 -7.00 2.56
CA LEU A 110 -8.25 -7.26 1.20
C LEU A 110 -9.77 -7.45 1.17
N LYS A 111 -10.35 -8.10 2.18
CA LYS A 111 -11.82 -8.21 2.38
C LYS A 111 -12.50 -6.87 2.70
N GLY A 112 -11.74 -5.82 2.99
CA GLY A 112 -12.26 -4.49 3.31
C GLY A 112 -12.89 -4.38 4.69
N TYR A 113 -12.53 -5.25 5.64
CA TYR A 113 -13.09 -5.23 6.98
C TYR A 113 -12.65 -4.01 7.79
N SER A 114 -13.52 -3.59 8.71
CA SER A 114 -13.21 -2.53 9.66
C SER A 114 -12.08 -2.98 10.60
N LEU A 115 -11.34 -2.03 11.18
CA LEU A 115 -10.28 -2.35 12.15
C LEU A 115 -10.82 -3.06 13.41
N ARG A 116 -12.10 -2.83 13.76
CA ARG A 116 -12.75 -3.49 14.90
C ARG A 116 -13.05 -4.95 14.59
N LYS A 117 -13.70 -5.22 13.45
CA LYS A 117 -13.93 -6.59 12.98
C LYS A 117 -12.61 -7.35 12.78
N SER A 118 -11.61 -6.68 12.21
CA SER A 118 -10.28 -7.29 12.03
C SER A 118 -9.61 -7.58 13.38
N ALA A 119 -9.81 -6.73 14.40
CA ALA A 119 -9.26 -6.92 15.74
C ALA A 119 -9.84 -8.15 16.44
N GLU A 120 -11.14 -8.39 16.28
CA GLU A 120 -11.84 -9.60 16.75
C GLU A 120 -11.27 -10.86 16.08
N ILE A 121 -11.14 -10.84 14.74
CA ILE A 121 -10.62 -11.99 13.98
C ILE A 121 -9.15 -12.29 14.32
N VAL A 122 -8.30 -11.25 14.39
CA VAL A 122 -6.85 -11.38 14.56
C VAL A 122 -6.45 -11.52 16.05
N GLY A 123 -7.35 -11.25 16.99
CA GLY A 123 -7.06 -11.34 18.43
C GLY A 123 -6.06 -10.28 18.92
N VAL A 124 -6.18 -9.03 18.45
CA VAL A 124 -5.37 -7.88 18.87
C VAL A 124 -6.20 -6.62 18.95
N THR A 125 -5.71 -5.56 19.59
CA THR A 125 -6.44 -4.29 19.64
C THR A 125 -6.53 -3.62 18.27
N TRP A 126 -7.65 -2.96 17.97
CA TRP A 126 -7.82 -2.21 16.71
C TRP A 126 -6.77 -1.10 16.54
N VAL A 127 -6.23 -0.56 17.64
CA VAL A 127 -5.13 0.41 17.66
C VAL A 127 -3.85 -0.21 17.13
N THR A 128 -3.55 -1.46 17.50
CA THR A 128 -2.40 -2.21 16.97
C THR A 128 -2.54 -2.39 15.45
N LEU A 129 -3.73 -2.79 15.00
CA LEU A 129 -4.02 -2.97 13.58
C LEU A 129 -3.98 -1.66 12.78
N PHE A 130 -4.38 -0.55 13.39
CA PHE A 130 -4.22 0.77 12.78
C PHE A 130 -2.75 1.04 12.43
N TYR A 131 -1.83 0.77 13.36
CA TYR A 131 -0.42 0.97 13.10
C TYR A 131 0.18 -0.06 12.13
N TRP A 132 -0.25 -1.32 12.20
CA TRP A 132 0.16 -2.35 11.24
C TRP A 132 -0.24 -1.98 9.82
N ARG A 133 -1.49 -1.53 9.65
CA ARG A 133 -1.99 -0.98 8.39
C ARG A 133 -1.06 0.11 7.88
N HIS A 134 -0.81 1.15 8.69
CA HIS A 134 -0.02 2.28 8.20
C HIS A 134 1.44 1.93 7.90
N LYS A 135 2.05 0.97 8.61
CA LYS A 135 3.37 0.45 8.23
C LYS A 135 3.32 -0.20 6.84
N LEU A 136 2.35 -1.08 6.62
CA LEU A 136 2.16 -1.74 5.33
C LEU A 136 1.89 -0.73 4.21
N LEU A 137 1.00 0.23 4.45
CA LEU A 137 0.63 1.24 3.46
C LEU A 137 1.76 2.24 3.19
N ASN A 138 2.67 2.49 4.13
CA ASN A 138 3.87 3.29 3.87
C ASN A 138 4.82 2.54 2.92
N ALA A 139 4.95 1.22 3.07
CA ALA A 139 5.70 0.40 2.12
C ALA A 139 5.01 0.35 0.75
N LEU A 140 3.69 0.13 0.69
CA LEU A 140 2.94 0.18 -0.57
C LEU A 140 3.06 1.53 -1.28
N LYS A 141 3.09 2.64 -0.52
CA LYS A 141 3.27 4.00 -1.08
C LYS A 141 4.61 4.18 -1.80
N LYS A 142 5.62 3.35 -1.49
CA LYS A 142 6.92 3.35 -2.17
C LYS A 142 6.94 2.48 -3.43
N MET A 143 5.92 1.65 -3.64
CA MET A 143 5.76 0.95 -4.92
C MET A 143 5.50 1.96 -6.01
N ASP A 144 6.24 1.80 -7.09
CA ASP A 144 6.15 2.65 -8.25
C ASP A 144 6.35 1.81 -9.51
N PHE A 145 6.07 2.38 -10.66
CA PHE A 145 6.40 1.82 -11.96
C PHE A 145 7.23 2.83 -12.75
N ASP A 146 8.00 2.37 -13.71
CA ASP A 146 9.01 3.21 -14.36
C ASP A 146 8.37 4.29 -15.23
N GLN A 147 7.60 3.87 -16.24
CA GLN A 147 7.10 4.77 -17.29
C GLN A 147 5.68 4.40 -17.70
N PHE A 148 4.94 5.38 -18.23
CA PHE A 148 3.66 5.14 -18.88
C PHE A 148 3.85 4.67 -20.33
N GLU A 149 2.93 3.84 -20.81
CA GLU A 149 2.95 3.33 -22.19
C GLU A 149 1.84 3.96 -23.05
N GLY A 150 2.21 4.47 -24.23
CA GLY A 150 1.25 4.95 -25.23
C GLY A 150 0.37 6.12 -24.75
N ILE A 151 -0.95 5.93 -24.81
CA ILE A 151 -1.95 6.96 -24.46
C ILE A 151 -2.11 7.03 -22.94
N VAL A 152 -1.89 8.23 -22.38
CA VAL A 152 -1.99 8.51 -20.95
C VAL A 152 -3.13 9.48 -20.70
N GLU A 153 -4.11 9.05 -19.91
CA GLU A 153 -5.21 9.89 -19.45
C GLU A 153 -4.84 10.53 -18.10
N ALA A 154 -4.96 11.85 -17.98
CA ALA A 154 -4.74 12.55 -16.71
C ALA A 154 -5.91 13.45 -16.35
N ASP A 155 -6.33 13.37 -15.09
CA ASP A 155 -7.40 14.19 -14.50
C ASP A 155 -7.22 14.26 -12.97
N GLU A 156 -7.99 15.13 -12.34
CA GLU A 156 -7.84 15.49 -10.95
C GLU A 156 -9.14 15.19 -10.23
N THR A 157 -9.00 14.74 -9.00
CA THR A 157 -10.15 14.57 -8.14
C THR A 157 -9.91 15.17 -6.77
N TYR A 158 -11.00 15.52 -6.10
CA TYR A 158 -10.93 16.32 -4.89
C TYR A 158 -11.59 15.60 -3.73
N PHE A 159 -10.89 15.59 -2.60
CA PHE A 159 -11.39 15.15 -1.31
C PHE A 159 -11.47 16.34 -0.38
N LEU A 160 -12.43 16.35 0.55
CA LEU A 160 -12.41 17.39 1.58
C LEU A 160 -11.20 17.23 2.50
N TYR A 161 -10.53 18.33 2.76
CA TYR A 161 -9.49 18.41 3.78
C TYR A 161 -10.06 17.93 5.12
N SER A 162 -9.31 17.02 5.74
CA SER A 162 -9.78 16.21 6.87
C SER A 162 -8.63 15.98 7.85
N GLU A 163 -8.86 16.38 9.10
CA GLU A 163 -7.95 16.12 10.22
C GLU A 163 -8.54 15.07 11.16
N LYS A 164 -9.19 14.04 10.58
CA LYS A 164 -9.83 12.98 11.35
C LYS A 164 -8.85 12.38 12.37
N GLY A 165 -9.28 12.32 13.64
CA GLY A 165 -8.49 11.83 14.76
C GLY A 165 -7.57 12.87 15.44
N LYS A 166 -7.45 14.09 14.90
CA LYS A 166 -6.73 15.19 15.56
C LYS A 166 -7.63 15.84 16.62
N ARG A 167 -7.08 16.02 17.83
CA ARG A 167 -7.70 16.81 18.92
C ARG A 167 -7.19 18.24 18.88
N GLY A 168 -7.95 19.19 19.44
CA GLY A 168 -7.53 20.60 19.50
C GLY A 168 -7.35 21.25 18.13
N ILE A 169 -8.29 21.04 17.21
CA ILE A 169 -8.24 21.66 15.87
C ILE A 169 -8.45 23.17 16.05
N THR A 170 -7.49 23.96 15.56
CA THR A 170 -7.57 25.42 15.47
C THR A 170 -7.96 25.86 14.06
N GLY A 171 -8.54 27.06 13.90
CA GLY A 171 -8.87 27.64 12.59
C GLY A 171 -10.17 27.15 11.93
N ARG A 172 -10.87 26.16 12.50
CA ARG A 172 -12.25 25.81 12.13
C ARG A 172 -12.96 25.00 13.22
N LYS A 173 -14.29 25.04 13.23
CA LYS A 173 -15.10 24.15 14.07
C LYS A 173 -14.99 22.68 13.61
N PRO A 174 -15.03 21.70 14.54
CA PRO A 174 -15.17 20.29 14.18
C PRO A 174 -16.44 20.01 13.36
N ARG A 175 -16.35 19.08 12.39
CA ARG A 175 -17.51 18.63 11.60
C ARG A 175 -18.19 17.46 12.32
N LYS A 176 -19.52 17.47 12.50
CA LYS A 176 -20.27 16.42 13.25
C LYS A 176 -20.69 15.21 12.41
N ARG A 177 -20.78 15.33 11.08
CA ARG A 177 -21.07 14.27 10.09
C ARG A 177 -20.32 14.65 8.81
N GLY A 178 -20.01 13.70 7.92
CA GLY A 178 -19.32 14.01 6.65
C GLY A 178 -19.86 15.29 6.02
N GLY A 179 -18.97 16.25 5.71
CA GLY A 179 -19.36 17.59 5.31
C GLY A 179 -19.36 17.78 3.80
N LYS A 180 -19.82 18.96 3.36
CA LYS A 180 -19.50 19.53 2.05
C LYS A 180 -18.58 20.73 2.25
N SER A 181 -17.92 21.20 1.20
CA SER A 181 -17.22 22.48 1.29
C SER A 181 -18.23 23.60 1.49
N LYS A 182 -17.84 24.65 2.23
CA LYS A 182 -18.62 25.87 2.36
C LYS A 182 -18.57 26.75 1.10
N TYR A 183 -17.57 26.53 0.25
CA TYR A 183 -17.32 27.34 -0.93
C TYR A 183 -17.89 26.66 -2.18
N ARG A 184 -18.37 27.46 -3.14
CA ARG A 184 -18.74 26.95 -4.47
C ARG A 184 -17.48 26.60 -5.26
N GLY A 185 -17.46 25.43 -5.90
CA GLY A 185 -16.35 24.97 -6.72
C GLY A 185 -15.13 24.47 -5.91
N ILE A 186 -13.95 24.52 -6.52
CA ILE A 186 -12.68 24.09 -5.92
C ILE A 186 -12.11 25.23 -5.06
N SER A 187 -11.76 24.92 -3.82
CA SER A 187 -11.39 25.87 -2.76
C SER A 187 -10.27 25.33 -1.86
N LYS A 188 -9.85 26.14 -0.89
CA LYS A 188 -8.88 25.77 0.14
C LYS A 188 -9.33 24.65 1.09
N GLU A 189 -10.58 24.21 1.01
CA GLU A 189 -11.09 23.09 1.80
C GLU A 189 -10.99 21.73 1.07
N GLN A 190 -10.47 21.71 -0.16
CA GLN A 190 -10.31 20.49 -0.94
C GLN A 190 -8.83 20.15 -1.12
N VAL A 191 -8.50 18.88 -0.92
CA VAL A 191 -7.23 18.25 -1.28
C VAL A 191 -7.37 17.68 -2.67
N CYS A 192 -6.52 18.14 -3.58
CA CYS A 192 -6.38 17.64 -4.93
C CYS A 192 -5.57 16.35 -4.93
N VAL A 193 -6.12 15.33 -5.58
CA VAL A 193 -5.45 14.10 -5.96
C VAL A 193 -5.34 14.12 -7.48
N LEU A 194 -4.12 14.17 -8.00
CA LEU A 194 -3.88 14.01 -9.43
C LEU A 194 -3.80 12.52 -9.74
N VAL A 195 -4.51 12.12 -10.80
CA VAL A 195 -4.46 10.76 -11.32
C VAL A 195 -4.01 10.80 -12.77
N ALA A 196 -3.03 9.96 -13.10
CA ALA A 196 -2.64 9.70 -14.47
C ALA A 196 -2.60 8.19 -14.70
N ARG A 197 -3.15 7.73 -15.83
CA ARG A 197 -3.32 6.31 -16.13
C ARG A 197 -3.15 6.03 -17.61
N ASP A 198 -2.34 5.05 -17.94
CA ASP A 198 -2.24 4.56 -19.31
C ASP A 198 -3.28 3.46 -19.63
N ARG A 199 -3.32 3.04 -20.90
CA ARG A 199 -4.21 1.96 -21.36
C ARG A 199 -3.85 0.59 -20.77
N MET A 200 -2.59 0.41 -20.36
CA MET A 200 -2.09 -0.80 -19.68
C MET A 200 -2.41 -0.82 -18.18
N LYS A 201 -3.14 0.21 -17.69
CA LYS A 201 -3.57 0.37 -16.29
C LYS A 201 -2.44 0.72 -15.31
N SER A 202 -1.25 1.06 -15.78
CA SER A 202 -0.26 1.72 -14.94
C SER A 202 -0.84 3.05 -14.49
N THR A 203 -0.88 3.29 -13.18
CA THR A 203 -1.65 4.40 -12.60
C THR A 203 -0.86 5.08 -11.51
N VAL A 204 -0.68 6.40 -11.64
CA VAL A 204 -0.28 7.28 -10.54
C VAL A 204 -1.55 7.87 -9.93
N ALA A 205 -1.67 7.83 -8.60
CA ALA A 205 -2.69 8.56 -7.85
C ALA A 205 -2.06 9.16 -6.60
N LYS A 206 -1.91 10.48 -6.56
CA LYS A 206 -1.13 11.14 -5.50
C LYS A 206 -1.77 12.46 -5.08
N VAL A 207 -1.67 12.78 -3.79
CA VAL A 207 -2.02 14.10 -3.29
C VAL A 207 -1.04 15.13 -3.82
N THR A 208 -1.57 16.18 -4.44
CA THR A 208 -0.79 17.13 -5.26
C THR A 208 -0.81 18.54 -4.70
N CYS A 209 -1.96 19.01 -4.20
CA CYS A 209 -2.13 20.34 -3.60
C CYS A 209 -3.42 20.45 -2.77
N ILE A 210 -3.57 21.58 -2.07
CA ILE A 210 -4.87 22.06 -1.59
C ILE A 210 -5.39 23.06 -2.63
N GLY A 211 -6.69 22.99 -2.94
CA GLY A 211 -7.30 23.82 -3.98
C GLY A 211 -6.92 23.40 -5.39
N ARG A 212 -7.11 24.32 -6.34
CA ARG A 212 -6.89 24.04 -7.78
C ARG A 212 -5.43 23.72 -8.05
N VAL A 213 -5.21 22.73 -8.90
CA VAL A 213 -3.86 22.37 -9.34
C VAL A 213 -3.29 23.39 -10.31
N VAL A 214 -1.99 23.58 -10.21
CA VAL A 214 -1.17 24.41 -11.11
C VAL A 214 -0.14 23.53 -11.81
N LYS A 215 0.35 23.99 -12.96
CA LYS A 215 1.27 23.23 -13.83
C LYS A 215 2.53 22.73 -13.11
N SER A 216 3.15 23.51 -12.23
CA SER A 216 4.33 23.06 -11.46
C SER A 216 4.04 21.88 -10.53
N LYS A 217 2.79 21.71 -10.11
CA LYS A 217 2.36 20.58 -9.29
C LYS A 217 2.02 19.35 -10.14
N VAL A 218 1.49 19.54 -11.35
CA VAL A 218 1.34 18.46 -12.35
C VAL A 218 2.71 17.86 -12.66
N ASP A 219 3.67 18.71 -13.03
CA ASP A 219 5.03 18.30 -13.39
C ASP A 219 5.68 17.43 -12.31
N LYS A 220 5.65 17.85 -11.03
CA LYS A 220 6.18 17.06 -9.91
C LYS A 220 5.62 15.65 -9.75
N VAL A 221 4.42 15.37 -10.26
CA VAL A 221 3.74 14.08 -10.06
C VAL A 221 3.94 13.14 -11.25
N ILE A 222 3.93 13.65 -12.48
CA ILE A 222 3.90 12.79 -13.68
C ILE A 222 5.11 12.96 -14.61
N VAL A 223 5.98 13.96 -14.40
CA VAL A 223 7.09 14.25 -15.33
C VAL A 223 8.07 13.10 -15.46
N SER A 224 8.40 12.42 -14.36
CA SER A 224 9.41 11.36 -14.36
C SER A 224 8.93 10.06 -15.02
N LYS A 225 7.68 10.01 -15.50
CA LYS A 225 7.05 8.82 -16.10
C LYS A 225 6.53 9.04 -17.51
N LEU A 226 6.56 10.27 -18.00
CA LEU A 226 6.10 10.65 -19.33
C LEU A 226 7.31 10.88 -20.25
N HIS A 227 7.27 10.27 -21.41
CA HIS A 227 8.24 10.40 -22.49
C HIS A 227 7.60 11.05 -23.71
N SER A 228 8.44 11.54 -24.63
CA SER A 228 8.01 12.28 -25.83
C SER A 228 7.12 11.46 -26.77
N ASN A 229 7.16 10.13 -26.68
CA ASN A 229 6.31 9.23 -27.44
C ASN A 229 4.93 8.99 -26.79
N ASN A 230 4.69 9.47 -25.57
CA ASN A 230 3.38 9.37 -24.95
C ASN A 230 2.41 10.41 -25.55
N ILE A 231 1.15 10.00 -25.69
CA ILE A 231 0.07 10.89 -26.06
C ILE A 231 -0.71 11.22 -24.80
N LEU A 232 -0.73 12.49 -24.41
CA LEU A 232 -1.46 12.94 -23.24
C LEU A 232 -2.92 13.23 -23.61
N VAL A 233 -3.86 12.77 -22.80
CA VAL A 233 -5.30 13.08 -22.93
C VAL A 233 -5.81 13.63 -21.60
N THR A 234 -6.34 14.84 -21.60
CA THR A 234 -6.83 15.50 -20.37
C THR A 234 -8.15 16.19 -20.61
N ASP A 235 -8.74 16.73 -19.55
CA ASP A 235 -9.82 17.70 -19.66
C ASP A 235 -9.35 19.03 -20.28
N ALA A 236 -10.27 19.99 -20.37
CA ALA A 236 -9.99 21.32 -20.89
C ALA A 236 -9.21 22.24 -19.93
N TRP A 237 -8.66 21.76 -18.81
CA TRP A 237 -7.95 22.61 -17.85
C TRP A 237 -6.66 23.20 -18.43
N ARG A 238 -6.40 24.49 -18.13
CA ARG A 238 -5.28 25.25 -18.74
C ARG A 238 -3.91 24.73 -18.31
N ALA A 239 -3.79 24.17 -17.11
CA ALA A 239 -2.52 23.67 -16.59
C ALA A 239 -1.92 22.57 -17.48
N TYR A 240 -2.75 21.65 -17.98
CA TYR A 240 -2.31 20.57 -18.86
C TYR A 240 -1.89 21.06 -20.23
N LYS A 241 -2.61 22.02 -20.81
CA LYS A 241 -2.22 22.64 -22.09
C LYS A 241 -0.81 23.22 -22.02
N THR A 242 -0.52 24.00 -20.98
CA THR A 242 0.80 24.59 -20.78
C THR A 242 1.86 23.52 -20.52
N TYR A 243 1.54 22.52 -19.69
CA TYR A 243 2.44 21.40 -19.39
C TYR A 243 2.84 20.63 -20.64
N ALA A 244 1.87 20.19 -21.45
CA ALA A 244 2.13 19.39 -22.65
C ALA A 244 2.96 20.15 -23.68
N LYS A 245 2.65 21.43 -23.90
CA LYS A 245 3.40 22.29 -24.84
C LYS A 245 4.88 22.38 -24.46
N GLU A 246 5.19 22.57 -23.19
CA GLU A 246 6.58 22.68 -22.74
C GLU A 246 7.34 21.36 -22.76
N LYS A 247 6.65 20.23 -22.57
CA LYS A 247 7.26 18.89 -22.65
C LYS A 247 7.29 18.32 -24.07
N GLY A 248 6.76 19.05 -25.07
CA GLY A 248 6.69 18.58 -26.44
C GLY A 248 5.81 17.35 -26.63
N LEU A 249 4.79 17.17 -25.79
CA LEU A 249 3.89 16.01 -25.84
C LEU A 249 2.75 16.26 -26.83
N GLU A 250 2.39 15.23 -27.60
CA GLU A 250 1.11 15.22 -28.31
C GLU A 250 -0.03 15.25 -27.27
N HIS A 251 -0.98 16.18 -27.42
CA HIS A 251 -2.00 16.45 -26.40
C HIS A 251 -3.40 16.62 -26.99
N TYR A 252 -4.32 15.76 -26.55
CA TYR A 252 -5.74 15.87 -26.83
C TYR A 252 -6.50 16.36 -25.60
N ARG A 253 -7.31 17.40 -25.77
CA ARG A 253 -8.12 18.00 -24.69
C ARG A 253 -9.60 17.69 -24.91
N ILE A 254 -10.19 16.93 -23.99
CA ILE A 254 -11.62 16.64 -23.98
C ILE A 254 -12.35 17.84 -23.37
N LYS A 255 -13.19 18.50 -24.16
CA LYS A 255 -14.04 19.59 -23.68
C LYS A 255 -15.42 19.06 -23.33
N SER A 256 -16.06 19.64 -22.32
CA SER A 256 -17.37 19.22 -21.83
C SER A 256 -18.55 19.86 -22.58
N ASP A 257 -18.29 20.89 -23.39
CA ASP A 257 -19.28 21.79 -23.99
C ASP A 257 -19.88 21.29 -25.32
N ASN A 258 -19.12 20.55 -26.12
CA ASN A 258 -19.51 20.20 -27.49
C ASN A 258 -20.13 18.81 -27.67
N GLY A 259 -20.49 18.10 -26.58
CA GLY A 259 -21.04 16.74 -26.61
C GLY A 259 -20.08 15.65 -27.14
N THR A 260 -18.92 16.04 -27.69
CA THR A 260 -17.90 15.12 -28.20
C THR A 260 -16.97 14.69 -27.07
N HIS A 261 -17.23 13.51 -26.51
CA HIS A 261 -16.43 12.94 -25.41
C HIS A 261 -15.25 12.07 -25.89
N ILE A 262 -15.14 11.86 -27.19
CA ILE A 262 -14.12 11.03 -27.83
C ILE A 262 -13.58 11.79 -29.06
N ILE A 263 -12.26 11.96 -29.14
CA ILE A 263 -11.58 12.56 -30.29
C ILE A 263 -10.95 11.44 -31.13
N LYS A 264 -11.11 11.50 -32.46
CA LYS A 264 -10.59 10.51 -33.42
C LYS A 264 -10.95 9.05 -33.07
N GLY A 265 -12.10 8.82 -32.43
CA GLY A 265 -12.58 7.49 -32.04
C GLY A 265 -11.84 6.80 -30.88
N ILE A 266 -10.67 7.29 -30.46
CA ILE A 266 -9.81 6.60 -29.48
C ILE A 266 -9.35 7.46 -28.30
N TYR A 267 -9.38 8.79 -28.39
CA TYR A 267 -8.89 9.67 -27.32
C TYR A 267 -10.04 10.11 -26.42
N HIS A 268 -9.99 9.72 -25.15
CA HIS A 268 -11.00 10.02 -24.14
C HIS A 268 -10.40 9.99 -22.73
N ILE A 269 -11.11 10.49 -21.72
CA ILE A 269 -10.71 10.43 -20.29
C ILE A 269 -11.57 9.45 -19.45
N GLN A 270 -12.26 8.51 -20.10
CA GLN A 270 -13.18 7.59 -19.44
C GLN A 270 -12.48 6.61 -18.47
N ASN A 271 -11.22 6.22 -18.71
CA ASN A 271 -10.52 5.30 -17.80
C ASN A 271 -10.17 5.99 -16.48
N VAL A 272 -9.66 7.22 -16.55
CA VAL A 272 -9.34 8.00 -15.35
C VAL A 272 -10.63 8.36 -14.58
N ASN A 273 -11.72 8.70 -15.28
CA ASN A 273 -13.03 8.92 -14.68
C ASN A 273 -13.60 7.66 -14.00
N GLY A 274 -13.48 6.50 -14.65
CA GLY A 274 -13.86 5.21 -14.09
C GLY A 274 -13.04 4.90 -12.83
N PHE A 275 -11.74 5.16 -12.85
CA PHE A 275 -10.86 5.01 -11.69
C PHE A 275 -11.27 5.95 -10.55
N HIS A 276 -11.54 7.24 -10.82
CA HIS A 276 -12.05 8.20 -9.83
C HIS A 276 -13.29 7.68 -9.12
N SER A 277 -14.26 7.16 -9.89
CA SER A 277 -15.51 6.62 -9.35
C SER A 277 -15.26 5.43 -8.42
N ARG A 278 -14.49 4.42 -8.87
CA ARG A 278 -14.15 3.24 -8.04
C ARG A 278 -13.36 3.63 -6.79
N MET A 279 -12.36 4.51 -6.94
CA MET A 279 -11.52 4.97 -5.84
C MET A 279 -12.33 5.68 -4.76
N LYS A 280 -13.20 6.62 -5.13
CA LYS A 280 -14.04 7.36 -4.17
C LYS A 280 -14.99 6.41 -3.44
N LYS A 281 -15.71 5.56 -4.18
CA LYS A 281 -16.60 4.54 -3.60
C LYS A 281 -15.86 3.64 -2.60
N TRP A 282 -14.63 3.26 -2.93
CA TRP A 282 -13.80 2.43 -2.06
C TRP A 282 -13.35 3.18 -0.79
N ILE A 283 -12.93 4.44 -0.90
CA ILE A 283 -12.52 5.29 0.23
C ILE A 283 -13.71 5.59 1.17
N ASP A 284 -14.91 5.77 0.64
CA ASP A 284 -16.11 6.11 1.41
C ASP A 284 -16.45 5.06 2.48
N ARG A 285 -16.04 3.79 2.27
CA ARG A 285 -16.20 2.70 3.24
C ARG A 285 -15.50 2.97 4.57
N PHE A 286 -14.44 3.79 4.58
CA PHE A 286 -13.71 4.18 5.80
C PHE A 286 -14.36 5.34 6.56
N LYS A 287 -15.48 5.88 6.04
CA LYS A 287 -16.21 7.02 6.61
C LYS A 287 -15.28 8.22 6.85
N GLY A 288 -14.49 8.53 5.83
CA GLY A 288 -13.46 9.57 5.85
C GLY A 288 -12.09 9.09 6.30
N VAL A 289 -11.06 9.60 5.64
CA VAL A 289 -9.63 9.39 5.95
C VAL A 289 -9.04 10.76 6.30
N ALA A 290 -8.04 10.81 7.19
CA ALA A 290 -7.32 12.06 7.44
C ALA A 290 -6.42 12.36 6.23
N SER A 291 -6.36 13.62 5.77
CA SER A 291 -5.60 14.01 4.57
C SER A 291 -4.13 13.62 4.65
N LYS A 292 -3.53 13.62 5.86
CA LYS A 292 -2.16 13.13 6.10
C LYS A 292 -1.91 11.66 5.78
N TYR A 293 -2.96 10.86 5.69
CA TYR A 293 -2.90 9.46 5.32
C TYR A 293 -3.49 9.20 3.93
N LEU A 294 -3.93 10.22 3.20
CA LEU A 294 -4.67 10.00 1.95
C LEU A 294 -3.81 9.23 0.94
N ASP A 295 -2.54 9.60 0.74
CA ASP A 295 -1.61 8.86 -0.12
C ASP A 295 -1.46 7.38 0.27
N ASN A 296 -1.49 7.05 1.57
CA ASN A 296 -1.43 5.66 2.02
C ASN A 296 -2.63 4.85 1.52
N TYR A 297 -3.81 5.45 1.58
CA TYR A 297 -5.04 4.83 1.12
C TYR A 297 -5.13 4.82 -0.42
N LEU A 298 -4.55 5.80 -1.11
CA LEU A 298 -4.39 5.78 -2.57
C LEU A 298 -3.50 4.61 -2.98
N ALA A 299 -2.34 4.43 -2.35
CA ALA A 299 -1.44 3.30 -2.60
C ALA A 299 -2.11 1.95 -2.33
N TRP A 300 -2.92 1.86 -1.26
CA TRP A 300 -3.72 0.66 -1.00
C TRP A 300 -4.73 0.41 -2.11
N PHE A 301 -5.44 1.45 -2.57
CA PHE A 301 -6.42 1.32 -3.63
C PHE A 301 -5.77 0.89 -4.96
N LEU A 302 -4.62 1.48 -5.32
CA LEU A 302 -3.85 1.09 -6.50
C LEU A 302 -3.48 -0.40 -6.46
N PHE A 303 -3.02 -0.89 -5.30
CA PHE A 303 -2.68 -2.29 -5.12
C PHE A 303 -3.87 -3.23 -5.40
N VAL A 304 -5.07 -2.88 -4.91
CA VAL A 304 -6.27 -3.73 -5.09
C VAL A 304 -6.97 -3.54 -6.44
N ASP A 305 -6.96 -2.34 -7.05
CA ASP A 305 -7.53 -2.08 -8.40
C ASP A 305 -6.75 -2.88 -9.46
N LYS A 306 -5.42 -2.98 -9.33
CA LYS A 306 -4.58 -3.80 -10.23
C LYS A 306 -4.86 -5.30 -10.13
N ARG A 307 -5.45 -5.76 -9.01
CA ARG A 307 -5.71 -7.18 -8.69
C ARG A 307 -7.19 -7.54 -8.65
N GLY A 308 -8.04 -6.74 -9.28
CA GLY A 308 -9.48 -7.02 -9.37
C GLY A 308 -10.21 -7.07 -8.03
N HIS A 309 -9.63 -6.52 -6.95
CA HIS A 309 -10.15 -6.61 -5.58
C HIS A 309 -10.29 -8.04 -5.03
N GLU A 310 -9.56 -9.01 -5.58
CA GLU A 310 -9.65 -10.39 -5.15
C GLU A 310 -8.89 -10.65 -3.84
N THR A 311 -9.47 -11.47 -2.96
CA THR A 311 -8.81 -11.95 -1.73
C THR A 311 -8.31 -13.38 -1.95
N THR A 312 -7.26 -13.51 -2.77
CA THR A 312 -6.56 -14.80 -2.96
C THR A 312 -5.35 -14.88 -2.03
N MET A 313 -4.89 -16.10 -1.74
CA MET A 313 -3.64 -16.30 -1.02
C MET A 313 -2.46 -15.64 -1.76
N GLN A 314 -2.48 -15.66 -3.09
CA GLN A 314 -1.47 -14.98 -3.92
C GLN A 314 -1.46 -13.48 -3.65
N ASN A 315 -2.62 -12.81 -3.64
CA ASN A 315 -2.70 -11.37 -3.39
C ASN A 315 -2.27 -10.99 -1.96
N ILE A 316 -2.54 -11.87 -0.98
CA ILE A 316 -2.07 -11.70 0.40
C ILE A 316 -0.55 -11.76 0.45
N LYS A 317 0.04 -12.79 -0.17
CA LYS A 317 1.49 -12.96 -0.28
C LYS A 317 2.12 -11.78 -0.99
N ASP A 318 1.62 -11.40 -2.16
CA ASP A 318 2.11 -10.27 -2.94
C ASP A 318 2.15 -8.98 -2.12
N MET A 319 1.09 -8.67 -1.37
CA MET A 319 1.02 -7.44 -0.58
C MET A 319 2.09 -7.43 0.51
N LEU A 320 2.33 -8.58 1.12
CA LEU A 320 3.33 -8.75 2.17
C LEU A 320 4.75 -8.75 1.59
N VAL A 321 5.06 -9.63 0.63
CA VAL A 321 6.38 -9.77 0.02
C VAL A 321 6.83 -8.47 -0.65
N SER A 322 5.97 -7.84 -1.45
CA SER A 322 6.31 -6.59 -2.13
C SER A 322 6.56 -5.45 -1.13
N SER A 323 5.94 -5.50 0.06
CA SER A 323 6.21 -4.50 1.11
C SER A 323 7.56 -4.66 1.81
N PHE A 324 8.20 -5.83 1.70
CA PHE A 324 9.50 -6.11 2.31
C PHE A 324 10.68 -5.61 1.49
N SER A 325 10.48 -5.35 0.19
CA SER A 325 11.45 -4.70 -0.68
C SER A 325 11.76 -3.27 -0.26
N PHE A 326 10.96 -2.69 0.63
CA PHE A 326 11.13 -1.30 1.06
C PHE A 326 11.53 -1.21 2.53
N GLU A 327 12.58 -0.42 2.79
CA GLU A 327 12.98 -0.14 4.16
C GLU A 327 11.98 0.76 4.88
N MET A 328 11.63 0.36 6.10
CA MET A 328 10.66 1.03 6.95
C MET A 328 11.28 1.50 8.26
N TYR A 329 11.32 2.82 8.43
CA TYR A 329 11.83 3.49 9.62
C TYR A 329 10.71 4.03 10.52
N ASP A 330 9.47 3.96 10.05
CA ASP A 330 8.31 4.48 10.76
C ASP A 330 8.05 3.76 12.07
N THR A 331 7.90 4.57 13.12
CA THR A 331 7.48 4.12 14.44
C THR A 331 6.00 4.45 14.66
N TYR A 332 5.39 3.85 15.67
CA TYR A 332 4.02 4.22 16.06
C TYR A 332 3.92 5.72 16.39
N LYS A 333 4.98 6.29 16.97
CA LYS A 333 5.05 7.72 17.28
C LYS A 333 5.16 8.57 16.01
N SER A 334 6.01 8.22 15.04
CA SER A 334 6.15 8.98 13.79
C SER A 334 4.85 8.95 12.97
N ILE A 335 4.22 7.78 12.83
CA ILE A 335 2.94 7.64 12.14
C ILE A 335 1.87 8.50 12.82
N ARG A 336 1.74 8.42 14.14
CA ARG A 336 0.72 9.18 14.90
C ARG A 336 0.93 10.69 14.78
N LEU A 337 2.17 11.16 14.90
CA LEU A 337 2.53 12.58 14.91
C LEU A 337 2.77 13.18 13.52
N SER A 338 2.69 12.36 12.45
CA SER A 338 2.79 12.82 11.07
C SER A 338 1.88 14.02 10.81
N LYS A 339 2.41 14.99 10.07
CA LYS A 339 1.69 16.16 9.59
C LYS A 339 1.28 15.94 8.13
N PHE A 340 0.24 16.64 7.70
CA PHE A 340 -0.08 16.68 6.28
C PHE A 340 0.97 17.57 5.58
N SER A 341 1.57 17.07 4.50
CA SER A 341 2.57 17.76 3.69
C SER A 341 2.28 17.59 2.20
N ILE A 342 2.60 18.59 1.38
CA ILE A 342 2.33 18.66 -0.07
C ILE A 342 3.53 19.27 -0.79
#